data_AF-A0A955FPB3-F1
#
_entry.id   AF-A0A955FPB3-F1
#
_cell.length_a   1.000
_cell.length_b   1.000
_cell.length_c   1.000
_cell.angle_alpha   90.00
_cell.angle_beta   90.00
_cell.angle_gamma   90.00
#
_symmetry.space_group_name_H-M   'P 1'
#
loop_
_entity.id
_entity.type
_entity.pdbx_description
1 polymer ?
#
loop_
_entity_poly.entity_id
_entity_poly.type
_entity_poly.pdbx_seq_one_letter_code
_entity_poly.pdbx_strand_id
1 'polypeptide(L)'
;PATDLYPSCYQQTQKKSDEKKTIDVVSNKLATDCTPTRARKETTENASSFSSDPYVGGGNGANTSEKDDIHKCEDAKPSISIASTTSPCTSSCTIYVSTSQGTHSLTGGEQHGGGVINVIIDGQVVQSFPASQTTLSFSYSGTGTKSVQVELIDSVLYDASASKSIKFEASSGTPITIDPVSYIAPPSSVLLTWSGGTGPFSVSVDGSTYCPSVSSRQCSIQFSGAGPAHTITVTGASGSKSIDVNE
;
A
#
# COMPACT_ATOMS: atom_id res chain seq x y z
N PRO A 1 27.71 23.20 52.09
CA PRO A 1 28.58 22.01 51.99
C PRO A 1 28.62 21.48 50.55
N ALA A 2 29.70 21.74 49.83
CA ALA A 2 29.90 21.22 48.48
C ALA A 2 31.40 20.93 48.29
N THR A 3 31.81 19.74 48.72
CA THR A 3 33.10 19.16 48.35
C THR A 3 32.83 17.69 48.11
N ASP A 4 32.46 17.39 46.87
CA ASP A 4 32.27 16.04 46.36
C ASP A 4 33.64 15.34 46.37
N LEU A 5 33.78 14.31 47.20
CA LEU A 5 35.02 13.55 47.40
C LEU A 5 35.13 12.50 46.29
N TYR A 6 35.67 12.89 45.15
CA TYR A 6 36.06 11.93 44.12
C TYR A 6 37.44 11.32 44.44
N PRO A 7 37.59 9.98 44.41
CA PRO A 7 38.89 9.31 44.53
C PRO A 7 39.88 9.78 43.46
N SER A 8 41.18 9.73 43.73
CA SER A 8 42.24 10.14 42.78
C SER A 8 42.32 9.28 41.51
N CYS A 9 41.61 8.15 41.46
CA CYS A 9 41.43 7.34 40.26
C CYS A 9 40.20 7.73 39.42
N TYR A 10 39.36 8.64 39.90
CA TYR A 10 38.18 9.12 39.18
C TYR A 10 38.57 10.25 38.22
N GLN A 11 38.66 9.93 36.94
CA GLN A 11 38.66 10.93 35.89
C GLN A 11 37.21 11.15 35.46
N GLN A 12 36.69 12.37 35.66
CA GLN A 12 35.43 12.76 35.04
C GLN A 12 35.60 12.57 33.53
N THR A 13 34.79 11.68 32.93
CA THR A 13 34.76 11.50 31.48
C THR A 13 34.42 12.85 30.89
N GLN A 14 35.41 13.46 30.23
CA GLN A 14 35.20 14.63 29.38
C GLN A 14 34.02 14.26 28.47
N LYS A 15 32.91 15.02 28.56
CA LYS A 15 31.87 14.98 27.52
C LYS A 15 32.61 15.31 26.22
N LYS A 16 32.97 14.29 25.45
CA LYS A 16 33.41 14.47 24.08
C LYS A 16 32.29 15.23 23.39
N SER A 17 32.69 16.27 22.66
CA SER A 17 31.81 17.08 21.81
C SER A 17 30.73 16.20 21.19
N ASP A 18 29.47 16.60 21.31
CA ASP A 18 28.32 16.01 20.62
C ASP A 18 28.44 16.28 19.10
N GLU A 19 29.55 15.85 18.50
CA GLU A 19 29.82 16.01 17.08
C GLU A 19 28.94 15.00 16.35
N LYS A 20 27.90 15.51 15.72
CA LYS A 20 27.04 14.72 14.84
C LYS A 20 27.88 14.19 13.69
N LYS A 21 27.92 12.87 13.53
CA LYS A 21 28.51 12.23 12.36
C LYS A 21 27.40 11.67 11.49
N THR A 22 27.60 11.71 10.18
CA THR A 22 26.69 11.07 9.23
C THR A 22 27.34 9.78 8.77
N ILE A 23 26.67 8.66 9.02
CA ILE A 23 27.12 7.33 8.63
C ILE A 23 26.36 6.91 7.38
N ASP A 24 27.07 6.29 6.45
CA ASP A 24 26.46 5.53 5.37
C ASP A 24 25.99 4.17 5.91
N VAL A 25 24.70 3.90 5.85
CA VAL A 25 24.10 2.65 6.34
C VAL A 25 24.48 1.43 5.51
N VAL A 26 24.94 1.61 4.27
CA VAL A 26 25.32 0.51 3.37
C VAL A 26 26.75 0.04 3.67
N SER A 27 27.71 0.98 3.73
CA SER A 27 29.11 0.65 4.07
C SER A 27 29.39 0.58 5.58
N ASN A 28 28.50 1.12 6.41
CA ASN A 28 28.69 1.34 7.86
C ASN A 28 29.91 2.23 8.18
N LYS A 29 30.28 3.14 7.26
CA LYS A 29 31.41 4.08 7.35
C LYS A 29 30.93 5.54 7.33
N LEU A 30 31.84 6.50 7.51
CA LEU A 30 31.50 7.92 7.44
C LEU A 30 31.03 8.30 6.02
N ALA A 31 29.81 8.82 5.90
CA ALA A 31 29.24 9.23 4.62
C ALA A 31 30.11 10.31 3.95
N THR A 32 30.31 10.19 2.64
CA THR A 32 31.02 11.17 1.81
C THR A 32 30.03 12.11 1.14
N ASP A 33 30.47 13.01 0.25
CA ASP A 33 29.55 13.83 -0.55
C ASP A 33 28.77 13.01 -1.59
N CYS A 34 29.30 11.85 -1.99
CA CYS A 34 28.68 10.99 -3.00
C CYS A 34 27.60 10.06 -2.40
N THR A 35 27.58 9.82 -1.09
CA THR A 35 26.59 8.97 -0.43
C THR A 35 25.16 9.49 -0.67
N PRO A 36 24.22 8.68 -1.19
CA PRO A 36 22.85 9.11 -1.45
C PRO A 36 22.13 9.45 -0.14
N THR A 37 21.19 10.39 -0.18
CA THR A 37 20.47 10.86 1.03
C THR A 37 19.80 9.72 1.79
N ARG A 38 19.24 8.73 1.10
CA ARG A 38 18.61 7.55 1.73
C ARG A 38 19.59 6.67 2.50
N ALA A 39 20.86 6.70 2.12
CA ALA A 39 21.89 5.93 2.79
C ALA A 39 22.52 6.68 3.99
N ARG A 40 22.20 7.96 4.17
CA ARG A 40 22.75 8.77 5.28
C ARG A 40 21.94 8.61 6.55
N LYS A 41 22.63 8.33 7.65
CA LYS A 41 22.06 8.31 9.00
C LYS A 41 22.91 9.16 9.94
N GLU A 42 22.30 10.18 10.53
CA GLU A 42 22.95 10.94 11.60
C GLU A 42 23.07 10.08 12.86
N THR A 43 24.25 10.08 13.46
CA THR A 43 24.52 9.48 14.77
C THR A 43 25.18 10.52 15.68
N THR A 44 24.79 10.50 16.95
CA THR A 44 25.44 11.26 18.01
C THR A 44 26.39 10.35 18.76
N GLU A 45 27.62 10.79 19.02
CA GLU A 45 28.63 10.05 19.78
C GLU A 45 28.23 9.90 21.27
N ASN A 46 27.24 9.07 21.59
CA ASN A 46 26.99 8.65 22.96
C ASN A 46 27.72 7.33 23.17
N ALA A 47 28.68 7.29 24.09
CA ALA A 47 29.57 6.14 24.34
C ALA A 47 28.83 4.82 24.66
N SER A 48 27.53 4.87 24.96
CA SER A 48 26.66 3.71 25.17
C SER A 48 26.21 2.98 23.89
N SER A 49 26.39 3.56 22.68
CA SER A 49 26.11 2.87 21.41
C SER A 49 27.32 2.17 20.78
N PHE A 50 28.48 2.19 21.45
CA PHE A 50 29.76 1.78 20.87
C PHE A 50 30.57 0.79 21.72
N SER A 51 29.92 0.08 22.65
CA SER A 51 30.61 -0.97 23.40
C SER A 51 30.60 -2.27 22.60
N SER A 52 31.79 -2.72 22.20
CA SER A 52 32.05 -4.05 21.65
C SER A 52 32.18 -5.12 22.74
N ASP A 53 31.83 -4.81 23.99
CA ASP A 53 31.68 -5.78 25.07
C ASP A 53 30.31 -6.47 24.94
N PRO A 54 30.24 -7.78 24.68
CA PRO A 54 28.98 -8.52 24.60
C PRO A 54 28.16 -8.50 25.89
N TYR A 55 28.74 -8.06 27.03
CA TYR A 55 28.06 -7.99 28.32
C TYR A 55 27.84 -6.57 28.86
N VAL A 56 28.26 -5.52 28.13
CA VAL A 56 27.88 -4.13 28.43
C VAL A 56 27.54 -3.44 27.12
N GLY A 57 26.26 -3.47 26.70
CA GLY A 57 25.75 -2.64 25.60
C GLY A 57 26.25 -3.00 24.20
N GLY A 58 26.06 -4.27 23.80
CA GLY A 58 26.39 -4.75 22.45
C GLY A 58 25.60 -4.06 21.34
N GLY A 59 26.33 -3.48 20.40
CA GLY A 59 25.84 -3.11 19.07
C GLY A 59 27.02 -2.96 18.13
N ASN A 60 26.93 -3.54 16.93
CA ASN A 60 27.88 -3.31 15.83
C ASN A 60 27.99 -1.80 15.56
N GLY A 61 28.97 -1.14 16.19
CA GLY A 61 29.19 0.30 16.05
C GLY A 61 29.66 0.64 14.64
N ALA A 62 29.17 1.75 14.10
CA ALA A 62 29.63 2.28 12.81
C ALA A 62 31.12 2.65 12.85
N ASN A 63 31.84 2.39 11.76
CA ASN A 63 33.24 2.79 11.63
C ASN A 63 33.32 4.30 11.33
N THR A 64 33.63 5.09 12.36
CA THR A 64 33.69 6.56 12.25
C THR A 64 35.07 7.09 11.81
N SER A 65 36.02 6.20 11.52
CA SER A 65 37.40 6.54 11.14
C SER A 65 37.66 6.38 9.64
N GLU A 66 36.83 5.60 8.95
CA GLU A 66 36.93 5.34 7.52
C GLU A 66 35.81 6.06 6.77
N LYS A 67 36.12 6.47 5.54
CA LYS A 67 35.14 7.07 4.63
C LYS A 67 34.44 5.97 3.83
N ASP A 68 33.17 6.22 3.53
CA ASP A 68 32.38 5.41 2.59
C ASP A 68 33.13 5.25 1.26
N ASP A 69 33.25 3.98 0.85
CA ASP A 69 33.93 3.50 -0.34
C ASP A 69 33.00 2.72 -1.30
N ILE A 70 31.72 2.60 -0.95
CA ILE A 70 30.68 1.98 -1.80
C ILE A 70 30.14 3.02 -2.78
N HIS A 71 29.84 4.24 -2.33
CA HIS A 71 29.26 5.28 -3.16
C HIS A 71 30.33 6.17 -3.78
N LYS A 72 30.35 6.23 -5.11
CA LYS A 72 31.28 7.04 -5.89
C LYS A 72 30.50 8.08 -6.68
N CYS A 73 31.08 9.26 -6.83
CA CYS A 73 30.40 10.36 -7.52
C CYS A 73 30.21 10.08 -9.02
N GLU A 74 30.97 9.14 -9.57
CA GLU A 74 30.86 8.65 -10.94
C GLU A 74 29.83 7.52 -11.10
N ASP A 75 29.17 7.09 -10.01
CA ASP A 75 28.14 6.06 -10.09
C ASP A 75 26.97 6.53 -10.96
N ALA A 76 26.64 5.75 -11.97
CA ALA A 76 25.41 5.92 -12.72
C ALA A 76 24.23 5.57 -11.82
N LYS A 77 23.26 6.48 -11.71
CA LYS A 77 22.00 6.24 -10.99
C LYS A 77 21.10 5.29 -11.77
N PRO A 78 20.23 4.52 -11.09
CA PRO A 78 19.18 3.77 -11.77
C PRO A 78 18.23 4.72 -12.49
N SER A 79 17.40 4.20 -13.40
CA SER A 79 16.30 4.96 -13.98
C SER A 79 15.04 4.12 -14.11
N ILE A 80 13.89 4.79 -14.07
CA ILE A 80 12.57 4.18 -14.23
C ILE A 80 11.68 5.09 -15.07
N SER A 81 10.83 4.49 -15.90
CA SER A 81 9.78 5.17 -16.65
C SER A 81 8.49 4.35 -16.67
N ILE A 82 7.35 5.01 -16.79
CA ILE A 82 6.04 4.35 -16.93
C ILE A 82 5.72 4.25 -18.42
N ALA A 83 5.87 3.07 -19.00
CA ALA A 83 5.63 2.81 -20.42
C ALA A 83 4.14 2.87 -20.76
N SER A 84 3.30 2.18 -19.98
CA SER A 84 1.85 2.16 -20.20
C SER A 84 1.10 1.82 -18.92
N THR A 85 -0.23 2.02 -18.94
CA THR A 85 -1.10 1.86 -17.76
C THR A 85 -2.46 1.35 -18.23
N THR A 86 -3.08 0.44 -17.48
CA THR A 86 -4.52 0.20 -17.61
C THR A 86 -5.23 1.45 -17.09
N SER A 87 -6.05 2.13 -17.89
CA SER A 87 -6.82 3.30 -17.43
C SER A 87 -8.12 3.39 -18.24
N PRO A 88 -9.28 3.64 -17.61
CA PRO A 88 -9.48 3.82 -16.17
C PRO A 88 -9.33 2.53 -15.34
N CYS A 89 -8.98 2.66 -14.06
CA CYS A 89 -8.85 1.57 -13.08
C CYS A 89 -10.05 1.55 -12.13
N THR A 90 -10.70 0.40 -11.90
CA THR A 90 -11.94 0.31 -11.08
C THR A 90 -11.74 -0.23 -9.67
N SER A 91 -10.65 -0.95 -9.40
CA SER A 91 -10.32 -1.49 -8.07
C SER A 91 -8.89 -2.04 -8.02
N SER A 92 -8.45 -2.63 -9.14
CA SER A 92 -7.06 -2.96 -9.42
C SER A 92 -6.55 -2.14 -10.59
N CYS A 93 -5.24 -1.92 -10.61
CA CYS A 93 -4.55 -1.17 -11.64
C CYS A 93 -3.24 -1.88 -11.97
N THR A 94 -2.93 -1.98 -13.26
CA THR A 94 -1.67 -2.52 -13.75
C THR A 94 -0.91 -1.43 -14.48
N ILE A 95 0.33 -1.21 -14.05
CA ILE A 95 1.27 -0.30 -14.70
C ILE A 95 2.46 -1.09 -15.23
N TYR A 96 2.89 -0.73 -16.44
CA TYR A 96 4.05 -1.31 -17.09
C TYR A 96 5.19 -0.31 -17.00
N VAL A 97 6.29 -0.74 -16.41
CA VAL A 97 7.46 0.09 -16.19
C VAL A 97 8.65 -0.43 -16.99
N SER A 98 9.53 0.48 -17.34
CA SER A 98 10.86 0.17 -17.88
C SER A 98 11.89 0.71 -16.93
N THR A 99 12.73 -0.17 -16.40
CA THR A 99 13.83 0.15 -15.49
C THR A 99 15.16 -0.04 -16.20
N SER A 100 16.14 0.79 -15.85
CA SER A 100 17.54 0.57 -16.22
C SER A 100 18.38 0.57 -14.97
N GLN A 101 19.23 -0.45 -14.86
CA GLN A 101 20.25 -0.52 -13.84
C GLN A 101 21.28 0.61 -14.04
N GLY A 102 21.74 1.19 -12.94
CA GLY A 102 22.88 2.10 -12.90
C GLY A 102 24.19 1.33 -12.72
N THR A 103 25.14 1.88 -11.96
CA THR A 103 26.36 1.16 -11.56
C THR A 103 26.05 0.00 -10.62
N HIS A 104 25.08 0.18 -9.72
CA HIS A 104 24.74 -0.79 -8.69
C HIS A 104 23.55 -1.68 -9.09
N SER A 105 23.44 -2.84 -8.46
CA SER A 105 22.42 -3.85 -8.76
C SER A 105 21.02 -3.35 -8.42
N LEU A 106 20.02 -3.67 -9.25
CA LEU A 106 18.61 -3.44 -8.89
C LEU A 106 18.10 -4.46 -7.86
N THR A 107 18.85 -5.50 -7.51
CA THR A 107 18.48 -6.52 -6.52
C THR A 107 19.47 -6.56 -5.38
N GLY A 108 19.01 -6.84 -4.15
CA GLY A 108 19.81 -6.77 -2.93
C GLY A 108 19.57 -5.48 -2.14
N GLY A 109 20.13 -5.41 -0.94
CA GLY A 109 20.05 -4.22 -0.08
C GLY A 109 18.71 -4.07 0.66
N GLU A 110 17.88 -5.13 0.68
CA GLU A 110 16.55 -5.13 1.27
C GLU A 110 16.60 -4.78 2.77
N GLN A 111 17.67 -5.18 3.47
CA GLN A 111 17.89 -4.84 4.88
C GLN A 111 18.05 -3.33 5.14
N HIS A 112 18.30 -2.53 4.09
CA HIS A 112 18.39 -1.07 4.13
C HIS A 112 17.27 -0.39 3.34
N GLY A 113 16.31 -1.13 2.79
CA GLY A 113 15.22 -0.61 1.96
C GLY A 113 15.55 -0.48 0.47
N GLY A 114 16.61 -1.14 -0.01
CA GLY A 114 16.98 -1.21 -1.42
C GLY A 114 16.29 -2.34 -2.18
N GLY A 115 16.49 -2.36 -3.50
CA GLY A 115 16.03 -3.45 -4.38
C GLY A 115 14.52 -3.45 -4.68
N VAL A 116 13.87 -2.28 -4.57
CA VAL A 116 12.40 -2.16 -4.61
C VAL A 116 11.92 -1.09 -5.59
N ILE A 117 10.69 -1.28 -6.06
CA ILE A 117 9.87 -0.24 -6.69
C ILE A 117 8.68 0.03 -5.78
N ASN A 118 8.54 1.28 -5.32
CA ASN A 118 7.40 1.75 -4.57
C ASN A 118 6.40 2.42 -5.52
N VAL A 119 5.13 2.04 -5.44
CA VAL A 119 4.02 2.77 -6.05
C VAL A 119 3.47 3.72 -4.99
N ILE A 120 3.46 5.01 -5.33
CA ILE A 120 3.10 6.11 -4.43
C ILE A 120 1.92 6.87 -5.03
N ILE A 121 0.85 7.04 -4.24
CA ILE A 121 -0.34 7.80 -4.61
C ILE A 121 -0.69 8.72 -3.45
N ASP A 122 -0.96 9.99 -3.72
CA ASP A 122 -1.24 11.01 -2.69
C ASP A 122 -0.16 11.09 -1.58
N GLY A 123 1.11 10.82 -1.95
CA GLY A 123 2.26 10.84 -1.04
C GLY A 123 2.41 9.61 -0.15
N GLN A 124 1.55 8.59 -0.30
CA GLN A 124 1.63 7.34 0.46
C GLN A 124 2.06 6.18 -0.43
N VAL A 125 2.96 5.33 0.09
CA VAL A 125 3.30 4.06 -0.56
C VAL A 125 2.08 3.14 -0.46
N VAL A 126 1.45 2.86 -1.60
CA VAL A 126 0.28 1.97 -1.68
C VAL A 126 0.68 0.51 -1.84
N GLN A 127 1.81 0.26 -2.50
CA GLN A 127 2.35 -1.08 -2.72
C GLN A 127 3.84 -0.99 -3.07
N SER A 128 4.61 -1.99 -2.64
CA SER A 128 6.02 -2.17 -3.03
C SER A 128 6.20 -3.48 -3.81
N PHE A 129 7.14 -3.48 -4.75
CA PHE A 129 7.48 -4.60 -5.63
C PHE A 129 9.00 -4.79 -5.68
N PRO A 130 9.52 -5.98 -6.00
CA PRO A 130 10.91 -6.16 -6.37
C PRO A 130 11.28 -5.31 -7.59
N ALA A 131 12.45 -4.69 -7.58
CA ALA A 131 12.89 -3.81 -8.66
C ALA A 131 13.18 -4.51 -10.01
N SER A 132 13.21 -5.85 -10.02
CA SER A 132 13.26 -6.67 -11.23
C SER A 132 11.91 -6.80 -11.95
N GLN A 133 10.79 -6.38 -11.34
CA GLN A 133 9.47 -6.46 -11.97
C GLN A 133 9.24 -5.32 -12.96
N THR A 134 8.66 -5.67 -14.12
CA THR A 134 8.28 -4.72 -15.17
C THR A 134 6.76 -4.53 -15.27
N THR A 135 5.98 -5.40 -14.63
CA THR A 135 4.51 -5.32 -14.56
C THR A 135 4.10 -5.24 -13.11
N LEU A 136 3.53 -4.11 -12.70
CA LEU A 136 3.18 -3.83 -11.31
C LEU A 136 1.66 -3.76 -11.20
N SER A 137 1.08 -4.71 -10.45
CA SER A 137 -0.36 -4.80 -10.23
C SER A 137 -0.68 -4.51 -8.77
N PHE A 138 -1.47 -3.47 -8.52
CA PHE A 138 -1.84 -3.03 -7.18
C PHE A 138 -3.33 -2.66 -7.11
N SER A 139 -3.87 -2.62 -5.90
CA SER A 139 -5.24 -2.18 -5.64
C SER A 139 -5.25 -0.79 -5.04
N TYR A 140 -6.21 0.04 -5.45
CA TYR A 140 -6.42 1.38 -4.91
C TYR A 140 -7.92 1.70 -4.89
N SER A 141 -8.44 2.07 -3.72
CA SER A 141 -9.87 2.30 -3.49
C SER A 141 -10.32 3.75 -3.71
N GLY A 142 -9.40 4.67 -3.96
CA GLY A 142 -9.73 6.05 -4.28
C GLY A 142 -10.33 6.20 -5.67
N THR A 143 -11.00 7.32 -5.91
CA THR A 143 -11.63 7.66 -7.19
C THR A 143 -11.07 8.97 -7.75
N GLY A 144 -11.39 9.24 -9.01
CA GLY A 144 -10.93 10.42 -9.75
C GLY A 144 -9.55 10.23 -10.39
N THR A 145 -9.04 11.29 -11.01
CA THR A 145 -7.69 11.29 -11.59
C THR A 145 -6.65 11.52 -10.51
N LYS A 146 -5.67 10.62 -10.41
CA LYS A 146 -4.58 10.67 -9.43
C LYS A 146 -3.23 10.64 -10.13
N SER A 147 -2.25 11.33 -9.53
CA SER A 147 -0.85 11.19 -9.94
C SER A 147 -0.28 9.93 -9.29
N VAL A 148 0.02 8.93 -10.11
CA VAL A 148 0.68 7.70 -9.68
C VAL A 148 2.17 7.86 -9.92
N GLN A 149 2.93 7.89 -8.83
CA GLN A 149 4.39 7.94 -8.84
C GLN A 149 4.94 6.52 -8.64
N VAL A 150 5.98 6.18 -9.39
CA VAL A 150 6.83 5.02 -9.14
C VAL A 150 8.20 5.52 -8.70
N GLU A 151 8.75 4.90 -7.66
CA GLU A 151 10.07 5.18 -7.13
C GLU A 151 10.88 3.88 -7.13
N LEU A 152 11.97 3.85 -7.88
CA LEU A 152 12.91 2.74 -7.97
C LEU A 152 14.08 3.03 -7.01
N ILE A 153 14.44 2.06 -6.19
CA ILE A 153 15.57 2.12 -5.26
C ILE A 153 16.47 0.91 -5.53
N ASP A 154 17.75 1.14 -5.81
CA ASP A 154 18.72 0.07 -6.07
C ASP A 154 19.31 -0.53 -4.78
N SER A 155 20.28 -1.44 -4.91
CA SER A 155 20.86 -2.17 -3.78
C SER A 155 21.67 -1.33 -2.80
N VAL A 156 22.11 -0.14 -3.22
CA VAL A 156 22.89 0.80 -2.38
C VAL A 156 22.13 2.12 -2.16
N LEU A 157 20.82 2.12 -2.40
CA LEU A 157 19.91 3.22 -2.10
C LEU A 157 20.08 4.46 -2.98
N TYR A 158 20.66 4.34 -4.18
CA TYR A 158 20.37 5.31 -5.22
C TYR A 158 18.94 5.11 -5.72
N ASP A 159 18.30 6.22 -6.09
CA ASP A 159 16.90 6.22 -6.49
C ASP A 159 16.64 6.96 -7.79
N ALA A 160 15.49 6.63 -8.39
CA ALA A 160 14.88 7.35 -9.49
C ALA A 160 13.36 7.28 -9.39
N SER A 161 12.67 8.26 -9.98
CA SER A 161 11.21 8.30 -9.96
C SER A 161 10.61 8.71 -11.29
N ALA A 162 9.41 8.21 -11.57
CA ALA A 162 8.56 8.65 -12.68
C ALA A 162 7.11 8.79 -12.21
N SER A 163 6.31 9.60 -12.89
CA SER A 163 4.90 9.81 -12.52
C SER A 163 3.99 9.86 -13.73
N LYS A 164 2.75 9.39 -13.59
CA LYS A 164 1.71 9.47 -14.62
C LYS A 164 0.34 9.68 -14.00
N SER A 165 -0.50 10.49 -14.65
CA SER A 165 -1.90 10.65 -14.25
C SER A 165 -2.73 9.44 -14.70
N ILE A 166 -3.44 8.80 -13.76
CA ILE A 166 -4.32 7.66 -14.01
C ILE A 166 -5.71 7.97 -13.46
N LYS A 167 -6.76 7.61 -14.22
CA LYS A 167 -8.14 7.77 -13.78
C LYS A 167 -8.58 6.52 -13.00
N PHE A 168 -9.02 6.73 -11.77
CA PHE A 168 -9.64 5.70 -10.94
C PHE A 168 -11.15 5.91 -10.88
N GLU A 169 -11.89 4.86 -11.15
CA GLU A 169 -13.35 4.83 -11.10
C GLU A 169 -13.76 4.00 -9.90
N ALA A 170 -14.94 4.29 -9.34
CA ALA A 170 -15.52 3.39 -8.35
C ALA A 170 -15.71 2.01 -9.00
N SER A 171 -15.46 0.93 -8.26
CA SER A 171 -15.88 -0.39 -8.70
C SER A 171 -17.41 -0.38 -8.77
N SER A 172 -17.97 -0.16 -9.95
CA SER A 172 -19.37 -0.46 -10.17
C SER A 172 -19.47 -1.98 -10.05
N GLY A 173 -20.00 -2.49 -8.93
CA GLY A 173 -20.46 -3.87 -8.89
C GLY A 173 -21.32 -4.12 -10.12
N THR A 174 -21.32 -5.35 -10.65
CA THR A 174 -22.22 -5.70 -11.76
C THR A 174 -23.63 -5.22 -11.42
N PRO A 175 -24.39 -4.61 -12.34
CA PRO A 175 -25.74 -4.15 -12.01
C PRO A 175 -26.60 -5.33 -11.56
N ILE A 176 -27.48 -5.09 -10.59
CA ILE A 176 -28.44 -6.10 -10.15
C ILE A 176 -29.36 -6.42 -11.32
N THR A 177 -29.46 -7.70 -11.65
CA THR A 177 -30.38 -8.23 -12.66
C THR A 177 -31.31 -9.20 -11.97
N ILE A 178 -32.61 -8.93 -12.02
CA ILE A 178 -33.63 -9.84 -11.52
C ILE A 178 -33.88 -10.90 -12.59
N ASP A 179 -33.77 -12.17 -12.23
CA ASP A 179 -34.07 -13.28 -13.13
C ASP A 179 -35.59 -13.39 -13.34
N PRO A 180 -36.06 -14.08 -14.41
CA PRO A 180 -37.47 -14.31 -14.62
C PRO A 180 -38.14 -14.92 -13.37
N VAL A 181 -39.24 -14.29 -12.95
CA VAL A 181 -39.96 -14.67 -11.73
C VAL A 181 -40.59 -16.05 -11.90
N SER A 182 -40.35 -16.95 -10.94
CA SER A 182 -40.96 -18.28 -10.90
C SER A 182 -42.12 -18.29 -9.91
N TYR A 183 -43.31 -18.64 -10.42
CA TYR A 183 -44.53 -18.82 -9.61
C TYR A 183 -44.59 -20.26 -9.09
N ILE A 184 -44.78 -20.42 -7.79
CA ILE A 184 -44.96 -21.70 -7.12
C ILE A 184 -46.43 -21.82 -6.70
N ALA A 185 -47.13 -22.78 -7.31
CA ALA A 185 -48.53 -23.09 -7.00
C ALA A 185 -48.65 -23.98 -5.74
N PRO A 186 -49.83 -24.05 -5.09
CA PRO A 186 -50.26 -23.26 -3.92
C PRO A 186 -49.60 -23.66 -2.59
N PRO A 187 -49.48 -22.72 -1.61
CA PRO A 187 -49.92 -21.31 -1.67
C PRO A 187 -49.04 -20.46 -2.60
N SER A 188 -49.66 -19.44 -3.22
CA SER A 188 -49.10 -18.56 -4.26
C SER A 188 -47.86 -17.83 -3.77
N SER A 189 -46.70 -18.42 -4.07
CA SER A 189 -45.41 -17.89 -3.67
C SER A 189 -44.54 -17.62 -4.88
N VAL A 190 -43.80 -16.51 -4.80
CA VAL A 190 -42.81 -16.11 -5.79
C VAL A 190 -41.42 -16.42 -5.23
N LEU A 191 -40.63 -17.17 -5.98
CA LEU A 191 -39.19 -17.24 -5.74
C LEU A 191 -38.52 -16.18 -6.61
N LEU A 192 -38.05 -15.12 -5.97
CA LEU A 192 -37.24 -14.09 -6.61
C LEU A 192 -35.77 -14.51 -6.55
N THR A 193 -35.10 -14.59 -7.69
CA THR A 193 -33.65 -14.74 -7.78
C THR A 193 -33.04 -13.56 -8.54
N TRP A 194 -31.79 -13.22 -8.21
CA TRP A 194 -31.08 -12.17 -8.92
C TRP A 194 -29.58 -12.47 -9.06
N SER A 195 -29.04 -11.98 -10.16
CA SER A 195 -27.61 -11.99 -10.44
C SER A 195 -27.03 -10.57 -10.37
N GLY A 196 -25.70 -10.50 -10.30
CA GLY A 196 -24.98 -9.24 -10.16
C GLY A 196 -25.15 -8.54 -8.81
N GLY A 197 -24.51 -7.40 -8.67
CA GLY A 197 -24.54 -6.54 -7.51
C GLY A 197 -23.68 -7.02 -6.34
N THR A 198 -23.48 -6.10 -5.41
CA THR A 198 -22.70 -6.33 -4.18
C THR A 198 -23.65 -6.28 -2.98
N GLY A 199 -23.69 -7.37 -2.22
CA GLY A 199 -24.49 -7.47 -1.00
C GLY A 199 -23.91 -6.66 0.17
N PRO A 200 -24.58 -6.64 1.34
CA PRO A 200 -25.86 -7.31 1.61
C PRO A 200 -27.02 -6.75 0.78
N PHE A 201 -28.01 -7.59 0.46
CA PHE A 201 -29.19 -7.18 -0.32
C PHE A 201 -30.43 -7.01 0.57
N SER A 202 -31.38 -6.18 0.17
CA SER A 202 -32.71 -6.13 0.77
C SER A 202 -33.77 -6.22 -0.32
N VAL A 203 -34.84 -6.97 -0.07
CA VAL A 203 -35.98 -7.07 -0.97
C VAL A 203 -37.20 -6.41 -0.35
N SER A 204 -37.83 -5.50 -1.08
CA SER A 204 -39.09 -4.85 -0.70
C SER A 204 -40.19 -5.16 -1.71
N VAL A 205 -41.42 -5.26 -1.22
CA VAL A 205 -42.65 -5.39 -2.02
C VAL A 205 -43.49 -4.15 -1.75
N ASP A 206 -43.83 -3.40 -2.80
CA ASP A 206 -44.60 -2.14 -2.72
C ASP A 206 -44.03 -1.14 -1.70
N GLY A 207 -42.70 -1.07 -1.62
CA GLY A 207 -41.96 -0.21 -0.69
C GLY A 207 -41.84 -0.75 0.74
N SER A 208 -42.50 -1.86 1.08
CA SER A 208 -42.38 -2.51 2.39
C SER A 208 -41.29 -3.58 2.37
N THR A 209 -40.35 -3.53 3.31
CA THR A 209 -39.26 -4.51 3.39
C THR A 209 -39.82 -5.91 3.69
N TYR A 210 -39.48 -6.87 2.84
CA TYR A 210 -39.91 -8.28 2.97
C TYR A 210 -38.75 -9.17 3.44
N CYS A 211 -37.63 -9.13 2.72
CA CYS A 211 -36.40 -9.82 3.11
C CYS A 211 -35.34 -8.78 3.54
N PRO A 212 -35.14 -8.55 4.86
CA PRO A 212 -34.09 -7.65 5.33
C PRO A 212 -32.73 -8.35 5.27
N SER A 213 -31.75 -7.75 4.57
CA SER A 213 -30.34 -8.15 4.59
C SER A 213 -30.08 -9.64 4.24
N VAL A 214 -30.33 -10.02 3.00
CA VAL A 214 -30.06 -11.37 2.48
C VAL A 214 -28.67 -11.45 1.85
N SER A 215 -27.90 -12.46 2.28
CA SER A 215 -26.64 -12.88 1.66
C SER A 215 -26.87 -13.90 0.54
N SER A 216 -28.01 -14.60 0.57
CA SER A 216 -28.49 -15.45 -0.51
C SER A 216 -29.04 -14.59 -1.65
N ARG A 217 -28.76 -14.99 -2.89
CA ARG A 217 -29.25 -14.35 -4.14
C ARG A 217 -30.71 -14.71 -4.47
N GLN A 218 -31.50 -14.93 -3.42
CA GLN A 218 -32.89 -15.34 -3.52
C GLN A 218 -33.71 -14.86 -2.32
N CYS A 219 -35.00 -14.60 -2.54
CA CYS A 219 -36.00 -14.25 -1.52
C CYS A 219 -37.34 -14.89 -1.94
N SER A 220 -37.95 -15.65 -1.04
CA SER A 220 -39.30 -16.21 -1.25
C SER A 220 -40.32 -15.24 -0.71
N ILE A 221 -41.26 -14.81 -1.55
CA ILE A 221 -42.32 -13.85 -1.24
C ILE A 221 -43.66 -14.57 -1.30
N GLN A 222 -44.46 -14.42 -0.24
CA GLN A 222 -45.81 -14.96 -0.15
C GLN A 222 -46.81 -13.83 -0.41
N PHE A 223 -47.73 -14.07 -1.34
CA PHE A 223 -48.85 -13.17 -1.60
C PHE A 223 -50.16 -13.75 -1.07
N SER A 224 -51.04 -12.91 -0.53
CA SER A 224 -52.31 -13.33 0.07
C SER A 224 -53.50 -12.75 -0.70
N GLY A 225 -54.09 -13.53 -1.60
CA GLY A 225 -55.34 -13.18 -2.29
C GLY A 225 -55.17 -13.11 -3.81
N ALA A 226 -56.19 -12.54 -4.47
CA ALA A 226 -56.13 -12.02 -5.83
C ALA A 226 -56.14 -10.48 -5.73
N GLY A 227 -55.15 -9.82 -6.31
CA GLY A 227 -54.77 -8.44 -6.04
C GLY A 227 -54.13 -7.75 -7.25
N PRO A 228 -53.83 -6.44 -7.13
CA PRO A 228 -53.18 -5.68 -8.19
C PRO A 228 -51.74 -6.16 -8.44
N ALA A 229 -51.14 -5.70 -9.54
CA ALA A 229 -49.71 -5.88 -9.77
C ALA A 229 -48.88 -5.38 -8.59
N HIS A 230 -47.87 -6.14 -8.18
CA HIS A 230 -46.94 -5.81 -7.10
C HIS A 230 -45.58 -5.43 -7.67
N THR A 231 -44.96 -4.37 -7.13
CA THR A 231 -43.60 -3.99 -7.49
C THR A 231 -42.61 -4.57 -6.48
N ILE A 232 -41.79 -5.51 -6.94
CA ILE A 232 -40.70 -6.09 -6.16
C ILE A 232 -39.41 -5.35 -6.47
N THR A 233 -38.70 -4.87 -5.45
CA THR A 233 -37.42 -4.17 -5.60
C THR A 233 -36.32 -4.88 -4.83
N VAL A 234 -35.21 -5.19 -5.50
CA VAL A 234 -33.96 -5.68 -4.90
C VAL A 234 -32.97 -4.52 -4.81
N THR A 235 -32.46 -4.25 -3.62
CA THR A 235 -31.49 -3.19 -3.35
C THR A 235 -30.20 -3.78 -2.79
N GLY A 236 -29.05 -3.31 -3.27
CA GLY A 236 -27.72 -3.63 -2.74
C GLY A 236 -26.77 -2.43 -2.83
N ALA A 237 -25.51 -2.61 -2.47
CA ALA A 237 -24.51 -1.53 -2.50
C ALA A 237 -24.25 -0.99 -3.93
N SER A 238 -24.56 -1.78 -4.95
CA SER A 238 -24.45 -1.42 -6.37
C SER A 238 -25.68 -0.68 -6.92
N GLY A 239 -26.71 -0.43 -6.11
CA GLY A 239 -27.97 0.20 -6.52
C GLY A 239 -29.19 -0.73 -6.38
N SER A 240 -30.30 -0.37 -7.03
CA SER A 240 -31.58 -1.09 -6.95
C SER A 240 -32.11 -1.48 -8.32
N LYS A 241 -32.85 -2.59 -8.37
CA LYS A 241 -33.60 -3.04 -9.55
C LYS A 241 -35.01 -3.45 -9.14
N SER A 242 -36.00 -3.14 -9.96
CA SER A 242 -37.40 -3.48 -9.71
C SER A 242 -38.00 -4.28 -10.85
N ILE A 243 -39.00 -5.11 -10.53
CA ILE A 243 -39.85 -5.83 -11.46
C ILE A 243 -41.29 -5.77 -10.97
N ASP A 244 -42.23 -5.62 -11.89
CA ASP A 244 -43.65 -5.73 -11.59
C ASP A 244 -44.10 -7.17 -11.85
N VAL A 245 -44.78 -7.75 -10.87
CA VAL A 245 -45.35 -9.10 -10.96
C VAL A 245 -46.86 -9.02 -10.81
N ASN A 246 -47.57 -9.79 -11.63
CA ASN A 246 -49.01 -9.97 -11.48
C ASN A 246 -49.24 -11.30 -10.75
N GLU A 247 -50.24 -11.34 -9.88
CA GLU A 247 -50.73 -12.61 -9.31
C GLU A 247 -51.41 -13.51 -10.35
#